data_AF-A0A947HTF8-F1
#
_entry.id   AF-A0A947HTF8-F1
#
_cell.length_a   1.000
_cell.length_b   1.000
_cell.length_c   1.000
_cell.angle_alpha   90.00
_cell.angle_beta   90.00
_cell.angle_gamma   90.00
#
_symmetry.space_group_name_H-M   'P 1'
#
loop_
_entity.id
_entity.type
_entity.pdbx_description
1 polymer ?
#
loop_
_entity_poly.entity_id
_entity_poly.type
_entity_poly.pdbx_seq_one_letter_code
_entity_poly.pdbx_strand_id
1 'polypeptide(L)' 'EVSGAHIKSIILRGAAMAAEEGSLITMDVLLRAGNREYTEMGKLVRT' A
#
# COMPACT_ATOMS: atom_id res chain seq x y z
N GLU A 1 -1.64 -0.97 16.01
CA GLU A 1 -0.49 -0.14 15.60
C GLU A 1 -0.01 -0.50 14.19
N VAL A 2 0.66 0.39 13.47
CA VAL A 2 1.37 0.10 12.21
C VAL A 2 2.85 0.17 12.52
N SER A 3 3.56 -0.95 12.42
CA SER A 3 5.00 -1.03 12.61
C SER A 3 5.76 -0.55 11.36
N GLY A 4 7.06 -0.26 11.51
CA GLY A 4 7.92 0.08 10.37
C GLY A 4 7.98 -1.01 9.28
N ALA A 5 7.74 -2.28 9.64
CA ALA A 5 7.67 -3.38 8.68
C ALA A 5 6.45 -3.24 7.74
N HIS A 6 5.29 -2.82 8.27
CA HIS A 6 4.10 -2.57 7.46
C HIS A 6 4.29 -1.36 6.54
N ILE A 7 4.96 -0.30 7.01
CA ILE A 7 5.29 0.85 6.15
C ILE A 7 6.18 0.40 4.98
N LYS A 8 7.21 -0.41 5.25
CA LYS A 8 8.06 -0.99 4.21
C LYS A 8 7.26 -1.85 3.22
N SER A 9 6.34 -2.68 3.70
CA SER A 9 5.45 -3.49 2.87
C SER A 9 4.61 -2.62 1.93
N ILE A 10 3.98 -1.56 2.46
CA ILE A 10 3.16 -0.63 1.69
C ILE A 10 3.97 0.04 0.57
N ILE A 11 5.18 0.53 0.88
CA ILE A 11 6.04 1.18 -0.12
C ILE A 11 6.46 0.21 -1.23
N LEU A 12 6.92 -0.99 -0.87
CA LEU A 12 7.34 -2.00 -1.85
C LEU A 12 6.17 -2.44 -2.73
N ARG A 13 5.00 -2.63 -2.14
CA ARG A 13 3.79 -3.02 -2.87
C ARG A 13 3.32 -1.92 -3.79
N GLY A 14 3.30 -0.67 -3.34
CA GLY A 14 2.96 0.47 -4.17
C GLY A 14 3.93 0.64 -5.35
N ALA A 15 5.23 0.44 -5.13
CA ALA A 15 6.22 0.45 -6.20
C ALA A 15 5.98 -0.68 -7.22
N ALA A 16 5.65 -1.89 -6.76
CA ALA A 16 5.32 -3.01 -7.64
C ALA A 16 4.06 -2.72 -8.49
N MET A 17 3.01 -2.19 -7.88
CA MET A 17 1.78 -1.82 -8.59
C MET A 17 2.03 -0.76 -9.67
N ALA A 18 2.78 0.30 -9.35
CA ALA A 18 3.14 1.32 -10.32
C ALA A 18 3.98 0.75 -11.47
N ALA A 19 4.92 -0.16 -11.17
CA ALA A 19 5.73 -0.82 -12.17
C ALA A 19 4.91 -1.72 -13.11
N GLU A 20 3.96 -2.49 -12.58
CA GLU A 20 3.02 -3.31 -13.37
C GLU A 20 2.15 -2.45 -14.31
N GLU A 21 1.74 -1.27 -13.84
CA GLU A 21 0.95 -0.31 -14.62
C GLU A 21 1.81 0.56 -15.58
N GLY A 22 3.14 0.43 -15.53
CA GLY A 22 4.06 1.29 -16.30
C GLY A 22 3.97 2.78 -15.93
N SER A 23 3.58 3.08 -14.69
CA SER A 23 3.25 4.41 -14.22
C SER A 23 4.21 4.90 -13.13
N LEU A 24 4.14 6.19 -12.80
CA LEU A 24 4.87 6.76 -11.68
C LEU A 24 4.20 6.36 -10.36
N ILE A 25 5.00 6.26 -9.29
CA ILE A 25 4.45 6.09 -7.94
C ILE A 25 3.72 7.38 -7.56
N THR A 26 2.39 7.30 -7.49
CA THR A 26 1.52 8.39 -7.05
C THR A 26 0.99 8.14 -5.64
N MET A 27 0.41 9.17 -5.03
CA MET A 27 -0.26 9.04 -3.73
C MET A 27 -1.42 8.03 -3.78
N ASP A 28 -2.16 7.96 -4.88
CA ASP A 28 -3.25 7.00 -5.06
C ASP A 28 -2.76 5.54 -4.94
N VAL A 29 -1.66 5.22 -5.60
CA VAL A 29 -1.06 3.88 -5.56
C VAL A 29 -0.64 3.50 -4.14
N LEU A 30 -0.07 4.46 -3.39
CA LEU A 30 0.31 4.24 -1.99
C LEU A 30 -0.92 4.08 -1.08
N LEU A 31 -2.00 4.82 -1.32
CA LEU A 31 -3.27 4.66 -0.59
C LEU A 31 -3.90 3.29 -0.85
N ARG A 32 -3.91 2.83 -2.10
CA ARG A 32 -4.38 1.48 -2.47
C ARG A 32 -3.54 0.39 -1.82
N ALA A 33 -2.21 0.52 -1.85
CA ALA A 33 -1.29 -0.42 -1.19
C ALA A 33 -1.48 -0.42 0.34
N GLY A 34 -1.66 0.77 0.94
CA GLY A 34 -1.97 0.94 2.35
C GLY A 34 -3.28 0.26 2.75
N ASN A 35 -4.36 0.54 2.03
CA ASN A 35 -5.66 -0.07 2.26
C ASN A 35 -5.61 -1.60 2.20
N ARG A 36 -4.82 -2.15 1.26
CA ARG A 36 -4.61 -3.59 1.17
C ARG A 36 -3.86 -4.15 2.38
N GLU A 37 -2.77 -3.50 2.80
CA GLU A 37 -2.03 -3.89 4.01
C GLU A 37 -2.92 -3.85 5.26
N TYR A 38 -3.69 -2.78 5.46
CA TYR A 38 -4.62 -2.68 6.59
C TYR A 38 -5.72 -3.76 6.54
N THR A 39 -6.23 -4.09 5.36
CA THR A 39 -7.20 -5.18 5.18
C THR A 39 -6.58 -6.53 5.54
N GLU A 40 -5.35 -6.81 5.10
CA GLU A 40 -4.60 -8.03 5.45
C GLU A 40 -4.32 -8.11 6.96
N MET A 41 -4.19 -6.96 7.64
CA MET A 41 -4.10 -6.88 9.11
C MET A 41 -5.45 -7.08 9.83
N GLY A 42 -6.56 -7.29 9.10
CA GLY A 42 -7.90 -7.38 9.67
C GLY A 42 -8.44 -6.05 10.21
N LYS A 43 -7.84 -4.91 9.83
CA LYS A 43 -8.31 -3.59 10.22
C LYS A 43 -9.28 -3.09 9.15
N LEU A 44 -10.47 -2.68 9.57
CA LEU A 44 -11.47 -2.06 8.70
C LEU A 44 -10.90 -0.78 8.07
N VAL A 45 -10.76 -0.80 6.75
CA VAL A 45 -10.37 0.36 5.96
C VAL A 45 -11.65 1.08 5.54
N ARG A 46 -11.84 2.32 5.99
CA ARG A 46 -12.90 3.18 5.45
C ARG A 46 -12.40 3.82 4.15
N THR A 47 -13.04 3.43 3.06
CA THR A 47 -13.00 4.10 1.74
C THR A 47 -13.61 5.48 1.81
#